data_AF-A0AB38PCQ6-F1
#
_entry.id   AF-A0AB38PCQ6-F1
#
_cell.length_a   1.000
_cell.length_b   1.000
_cell.length_c   1.000
_cell.angle_alpha   90.00
_cell.angle_beta   90.00
_cell.angle_gamma   90.00
#
_symmetry.space_group_name_H-M   'P 1'
#
loop_
_entity.id
_entity.type
_entity.pdbx_description
1 polymer ?
#
loop_
_entity_poly.entity_id
_entity_poly.type
_entity_poly.pdbx_seq_one_letter_code
_entity_poly.pdbx_strand_id
1 'polypeptide(L)'
;MTKEKSIELFDKYIHPKVENKKQVELEKTKVIDSLKEFDYKLSYYRKENDFAMIASLKREQNQLENNIMKLTEQSNDKEHNITQEHVDKFKKAFNDEVKDLSDVNKVLIDKFNSKVNELVEVYKELAANKVELERRKTREAYVSNALARPDDWRLSIRTSADLSNDPFHTNTDPTILANDIRDRLFMVNRTADQDYYNGNKKW
;
A
#
# COMPACT_ATOMS: atom_id res chain seq x y z
N MET A 1 -15.26 15.67 -4.50
CA MET A 1 -14.14 15.31 -5.38
C MET A 1 -12.87 15.58 -4.59
N THR A 2 -12.09 14.55 -4.31
CA THR A 2 -10.75 14.70 -3.72
C THR A 2 -9.95 15.63 -4.63
N LYS A 3 -9.26 16.61 -4.08
CA LYS A 3 -8.35 17.43 -4.87
C LYS A 3 -7.21 16.48 -5.30
N GLU A 4 -7.01 16.30 -6.59
CA GLU A 4 -5.91 15.51 -7.18
C GLU A 4 -4.79 16.45 -7.63
N LYS A 5 -4.61 17.56 -6.91
CA LYS A 5 -3.71 18.63 -7.35
C LYS A 5 -2.25 18.23 -7.22
N SER A 6 -1.92 17.39 -6.22
CA SER A 6 -0.56 16.83 -6.15
C SER A 6 -0.25 15.95 -7.36
N ILE A 7 -1.18 15.09 -7.76
CA ILE A 7 -1.06 14.22 -8.94
C ILE A 7 -0.98 15.06 -10.22
N GLU A 8 -1.88 16.04 -10.40
CA GLU A 8 -1.85 16.94 -11.56
C GLU A 8 -0.50 17.68 -11.67
N LEU A 9 0.02 18.21 -10.55
CA LEU A 9 1.31 18.88 -10.53
C LEU A 9 2.46 17.93 -10.86
N PHE A 10 2.39 16.69 -10.38
CA PHE A 10 3.37 15.65 -10.68
C PHE A 10 3.36 15.32 -12.17
N ASP A 11 2.21 14.94 -12.72
CA ASP A 11 2.06 14.49 -14.10
C ASP A 11 2.37 15.59 -15.11
N LYS A 12 2.04 16.85 -14.79
CA LYS A 12 2.23 17.96 -15.72
C LYS A 12 3.62 18.58 -15.66
N TYR A 13 4.23 18.66 -14.47
CA TYR A 13 5.44 19.47 -14.28
C TYR A 13 6.65 18.72 -13.75
N ILE A 14 6.47 17.57 -13.08
CA ILE A 14 7.58 16.83 -12.48
C ILE A 14 7.94 15.64 -13.36
N HIS A 15 7.00 14.71 -13.54
CA HIS A 15 7.24 13.45 -14.23
C HIS A 15 7.81 13.62 -15.65
N PRO A 16 7.22 14.44 -16.54
CA PRO A 16 7.75 14.62 -17.90
C PRO A 16 9.17 15.19 -17.91
N LYS A 17 9.48 16.10 -16.97
CA LYS A 17 10.80 16.73 -16.89
C LYS A 17 11.87 15.74 -16.42
N VAL A 18 11.53 14.90 -15.44
CA VAL A 18 12.41 13.81 -14.99
C VAL A 18 12.70 12.85 -16.14
N GLU A 19 11.67 12.40 -16.85
CA GLU A 19 11.83 11.46 -17.96
C GLU A 19 12.65 12.07 -19.11
N ASN A 20 12.36 13.31 -19.50
CA ASN A 20 13.15 14.01 -20.51
C ASN A 20 14.62 14.14 -20.08
N LYS A 21 14.88 14.48 -18.82
CA LYS A 21 16.26 14.59 -18.31
C LYS A 21 17.00 13.26 -18.29
N LYS A 22 16.31 12.16 -17.95
CA LYS A 22 16.88 10.80 -18.07
C LYS A 22 17.25 10.48 -19.50
N GLN A 23 16.40 10.84 -20.46
CA GLN A 23 16.67 10.62 -21.88
C GLN A 23 17.89 11.41 -22.36
N VAL A 24 18.00 12.69 -22.00
CA VAL A 24 19.17 13.53 -22.30
C VAL A 24 20.45 12.95 -21.70
N GLU A 25 20.40 12.46 -20.45
CA GLU A 25 21.57 11.88 -19.80
C GLU A 25 21.99 10.53 -20.42
N LEU A 26 21.02 9.74 -20.88
CA LEU A 26 21.28 8.53 -21.65
C LEU A 26 21.96 8.84 -22.99
N GLU A 27 21.48 9.84 -23.72
CA GLU A 27 22.10 10.30 -24.96
C GLU A 27 23.52 10.83 -24.71
N LYS A 28 23.72 11.60 -23.64
CA LYS A 28 25.03 12.11 -23.24
C LYS A 28 26.02 10.98 -22.96
N THR A 29 25.56 9.91 -22.29
CA THR A 29 26.39 8.73 -22.01
C THR A 29 26.81 8.03 -23.31
N LYS A 30 25.89 7.87 -24.29
CA LYS A 30 26.23 7.29 -25.61
C LYS A 30 27.29 8.11 -26.35
N VAL A 31 27.22 9.45 -26.27
CA VAL A 31 28.22 10.33 -26.90
C VAL A 31 29.58 10.22 -26.19
N ILE A 32 29.60 10.15 -24.85
CA ILE A 32 30.83 9.95 -24.07
C ILE A 32 31.48 8.60 -24.40
N ASP A 33 30.69 7.53 -24.51
CA ASP A 33 31.22 6.21 -24.86
C ASP A 33 31.80 6.19 -26.28
N SER A 34 31.15 6.89 -27.21
CA SER A 34 31.70 7.08 -28.57
C SER A 34 33.07 7.78 -28.51
N LEU A 35 33.23 8.84 -27.72
CA LEU A 35 34.52 9.53 -27.54
C LEU A 35 35.63 8.62 -27.01
N LYS A 36 35.33 7.70 -26.08
CA LYS A 36 36.31 6.72 -25.58
C LYS A 36 36.81 5.79 -26.70
N GLU A 37 35.93 5.40 -27.62
CA GLU A 37 36.33 4.61 -28.79
C GLU A 37 37.21 5.40 -29.76
N PHE A 38 36.99 6.72 -29.89
CA PHE A 38 37.85 7.60 -30.68
C PHE A 38 39.26 7.71 -30.12
N ASP A 39 39.43 7.78 -28.79
CA ASP A 39 40.75 7.82 -28.16
C ASP A 39 41.59 6.58 -28.50
N TYR A 40 40.94 5.40 -28.54
CA TYR A 40 41.59 4.16 -28.97
C TYR A 40 41.99 4.19 -30.45
N LYS A 41 41.08 4.62 -31.34
CA LYS A 41 41.35 4.75 -32.79
C LYS A 41 42.45 5.78 -33.07
N LEU A 42 42.45 6.92 -32.39
CA LEU A 42 43.49 7.94 -32.52
C LEU A 42 44.87 7.41 -32.11
N SER A 43 44.95 6.61 -31.05
CA SER A 43 46.19 5.95 -30.62
C SER A 43 46.72 4.98 -31.68
N TYR A 44 45.82 4.22 -32.32
CA TYR A 44 46.16 3.31 -33.41
C TYR A 44 46.75 4.05 -34.63
N TYR A 45 46.03 5.02 -35.19
CA TYR A 45 46.48 5.75 -36.39
C TYR A 45 47.70 6.64 -36.14
N ARG A 46 47.92 7.09 -34.89
CA ARG A 46 49.19 7.73 -34.49
C ARG A 46 50.39 6.79 -34.61
N LYS A 47 50.23 5.50 -34.31
CA LYS A 47 51.30 4.51 -34.49
C LYS A 47 51.56 4.21 -35.97
N GLU A 48 50.52 4.28 -36.80
CA GLU A 48 50.62 4.09 -38.26
C GLU A 48 51.08 5.34 -39.04
N ASN A 49 51.21 6.50 -38.37
CA ASN A 49 51.49 7.80 -39.00
C ASN A 49 50.46 8.23 -40.07
N ASP A 50 49.21 7.77 -39.97
CA ASP A 50 48.13 8.21 -40.87
C ASP A 50 47.56 9.56 -40.41
N PHE A 51 48.24 10.63 -40.83
CA PHE A 51 47.86 12.00 -40.49
C PHE A 51 46.50 12.43 -41.06
N ALA A 52 46.06 11.84 -42.17
CA ALA A 52 44.76 12.14 -42.75
C ALA A 52 43.64 11.60 -41.87
N MET A 53 43.76 10.35 -41.40
CA MET A 53 42.79 9.78 -40.46
C MET A 53 42.83 10.45 -39.09
N ILE A 54 44.01 10.80 -38.57
CA ILE A 54 44.10 11.58 -37.32
C ILE A 54 43.35 12.91 -37.43
N ALA A 55 43.48 13.62 -38.56
CA ALA A 55 42.77 14.88 -38.77
C ALA A 55 41.25 14.68 -38.88
N SER A 56 40.79 13.61 -39.53
CA SER A 56 39.35 13.26 -39.60
C SER A 56 38.79 12.94 -38.21
N LEU A 57 39.45 12.07 -37.46
CA LEU A 57 39.02 11.67 -36.11
C LEU A 57 38.99 12.86 -35.14
N LYS A 58 39.92 13.82 -35.25
CA LYS A 58 39.88 15.06 -34.46
C LYS A 58 38.68 15.95 -34.80
N ARG A 59 38.23 15.99 -36.06
CA ARG A 59 37.01 16.73 -36.44
C ARG A 59 35.77 16.07 -35.85
N GLU A 60 35.70 14.74 -35.90
CA GLU A 60 34.61 13.95 -35.31
C GLU A 60 34.60 14.07 -33.77
N GLN A 61 35.76 14.04 -33.13
CA GLN A 61 35.90 14.32 -31.69
C GLN A 61 35.32 15.69 -31.32
N ASN A 62 35.70 16.76 -32.04
CA ASN A 62 35.15 18.09 -31.80
C ASN A 62 33.62 18.15 -32.00
N GLN A 63 33.06 17.37 -32.95
CA GLN A 63 31.61 17.29 -33.12
C GLN A 63 30.92 16.61 -31.94
N LEU A 64 31.50 15.53 -31.42
CA LEU A 64 30.97 14.83 -30.24
C LEU A 64 31.08 15.68 -28.96
N GLU A 65 32.19 16.39 -28.76
CA GLU A 65 32.34 17.33 -27.65
C GLU A 65 31.30 18.47 -27.71
N ASN A 66 31.04 19.00 -28.90
CA ASN A 66 29.95 19.97 -29.12
C ASN A 66 28.57 19.38 -28.83
N ASN A 67 28.33 18.10 -29.15
CA ASN A 67 27.08 17.43 -28.83
C ASN A 67 26.90 17.26 -27.31
N ILE A 68 27.97 16.96 -26.57
CA ILE A 68 27.93 16.91 -25.09
C ILE A 68 27.56 18.28 -24.51
N MET A 69 28.11 19.36 -25.06
CA MET A 69 27.78 20.72 -24.63
C MET A 69 26.30 21.02 -24.86
N LYS A 70 25.76 20.73 -26.06
CA LYS A 70 24.33 20.91 -26.38
C LYS A 70 23.41 20.09 -25.47
N LEU A 71 23.73 18.83 -25.23
CA LEU A 71 22.95 17.97 -24.32
C LEU A 71 23.00 18.49 -22.88
N THR A 72 24.13 19.07 -22.46
CA THR A 72 24.27 19.70 -21.14
C THR A 72 23.43 20.99 -21.04
N GLU A 73 23.35 21.79 -22.09
CA GLU A 73 22.46 22.96 -22.16
C GLU A 73 20.98 22.55 -22.14
N GLN A 74 20.61 21.53 -22.92
CA GLN A 74 19.25 20.98 -22.96
C GLN A 74 18.81 20.44 -21.59
N SER A 75 19.70 19.74 -20.86
CA SER A 75 19.41 19.23 -19.50
C SER A 75 19.07 20.33 -18.48
N ASN A 76 19.47 21.58 -18.76
CA ASN A 76 19.26 22.74 -17.88
C ASN A 76 18.15 23.68 -18.36
N ASP A 77 17.51 23.39 -19.49
CA ASP A 77 16.44 24.22 -20.03
C ASP A 77 15.14 24.12 -19.20
N LYS A 78 14.13 24.90 -19.59
CA LYS A 78 12.83 24.92 -18.91
C LYS A 78 12.06 23.62 -19.06
N GLU A 79 12.28 22.84 -20.11
CA GLU A 79 11.55 21.60 -20.40
C GLU A 79 12.08 20.42 -19.60
N HIS A 80 13.37 20.41 -19.26
CA HIS A 80 14.06 19.30 -18.59
C HIS A 80 14.34 19.59 -17.11
N ASN A 81 14.45 20.87 -16.72
CA ASN A 81 14.81 21.23 -15.35
C ASN A 81 13.59 21.39 -14.43
N ILE A 82 13.63 20.71 -13.29
CA ILE A 82 12.65 20.90 -12.21
C ILE A 82 13.13 22.04 -11.32
N THR A 83 12.27 23.04 -11.10
CA THR A 83 12.55 24.13 -10.18
C THR A 83 12.10 23.78 -8.77
N GLN A 84 12.70 24.44 -7.77
CA GLN A 84 12.27 24.32 -6.39
C GLN A 84 10.79 24.72 -6.22
N GLU A 85 10.31 25.69 -6.99
CA GLU A 85 8.90 26.10 -7.00
C GLU A 85 7.95 24.95 -7.40
N HIS A 86 8.31 24.12 -8.39
CA HIS A 86 7.50 22.95 -8.74
C HIS A 86 7.43 21.96 -7.57
N VAL A 87 8.56 21.72 -6.91
CA VAL A 87 8.66 20.80 -5.76
C VAL A 87 7.85 21.32 -4.59
N ASP A 88 7.95 22.61 -4.26
CA ASP A 88 7.24 23.22 -3.14
C ASP A 88 5.73 23.23 -3.37
N LYS A 89 5.28 23.54 -4.60
CA LYS A 89 3.86 23.46 -4.97
C LYS A 89 3.33 22.04 -4.84
N PHE A 90 4.08 21.04 -5.33
CA PHE A 90 3.71 19.64 -5.19
C PHE A 90 3.63 19.22 -3.73
N LYS A 91 4.68 19.47 -2.94
CA LYS A 91 4.74 19.09 -1.51
C LYS A 91 3.62 19.74 -0.71
N LYS A 92 3.31 21.01 -0.98
CA LYS A 92 2.20 21.70 -0.34
C LYS A 92 0.86 21.00 -0.66
N ALA A 93 0.56 20.79 -1.94
CA ALA A 93 -0.66 20.11 -2.34
C ALA A 93 -0.76 18.69 -1.77
N PHE A 94 0.34 17.93 -1.83
CA PHE A 94 0.45 16.58 -1.28
C PHE A 94 0.18 16.55 0.23
N ASN A 95 0.83 17.44 0.99
CA ASN A 95 0.66 17.49 2.44
C ASN A 95 -0.77 17.87 2.84
N ASP A 96 -1.38 18.82 2.14
CA ASP A 96 -2.77 19.22 2.39
C ASP A 96 -3.73 18.04 2.09
N GLU A 97 -3.54 17.36 0.95
CA GLU A 97 -4.38 16.22 0.54
C GLU A 97 -4.20 15.00 1.45
N VAL A 98 -2.96 14.65 1.83
CA VAL A 98 -2.68 13.55 2.77
C VAL A 98 -3.22 13.85 4.16
N LYS A 99 -3.16 15.11 4.60
CA LYS A 99 -3.76 15.51 5.87
C LYS A 99 -5.28 15.32 5.84
N ASP A 100 -5.95 15.78 4.78
CA ASP A 100 -7.39 15.59 4.61
C ASP A 100 -7.76 14.09 4.63
N LEU A 101 -6.99 13.24 3.92
CA LEU A 101 -7.17 11.78 3.94
C LEU A 101 -6.95 11.18 5.33
N SER A 102 -5.93 11.63 6.05
CA SER A 102 -5.61 11.17 7.41
C SER A 102 -6.73 11.51 8.39
N ASP A 103 -7.27 12.74 8.32
CA ASP A 103 -8.34 13.17 9.19
C ASP A 103 -9.65 12.42 8.91
N VAL A 104 -9.98 12.19 7.63
CA VAL A 104 -11.09 11.30 7.26
C VAL A 104 -10.87 9.88 7.79
N ASN A 105 -9.65 9.34 7.66
CA ASN A 105 -9.35 7.98 8.10
C ASN A 105 -9.45 7.83 9.62
N LYS A 106 -9.07 8.84 10.42
CA LYS A 106 -9.27 8.83 11.88
C LYS A 106 -10.76 8.69 12.23
N VAL A 107 -11.63 9.49 11.59
CA VAL A 107 -13.08 9.40 11.81
C VAL A 107 -13.63 8.02 11.43
N LEU A 108 -13.11 7.42 10.36
CA LEU A 108 -13.50 6.07 9.95
C LEU A 108 -13.03 4.99 10.94
N ILE A 109 -11.83 5.13 11.51
CA ILE A 109 -11.33 4.24 12.57
C ILE A 109 -12.22 4.35 13.82
N ASP A 110 -12.58 5.57 14.23
CA ASP A 110 -13.46 5.78 15.39
C ASP A 110 -14.84 5.14 15.15
N LYS A 111 -15.38 5.30 13.94
CA LYS A 111 -16.63 4.64 13.52
C LYS A 111 -16.51 3.12 13.54
N PHE A 112 -15.40 2.57 13.06
CA PHE A 112 -15.14 1.14 13.09
C PHE A 112 -15.08 0.61 14.54
N ASN A 113 -14.34 1.29 15.41
CA ASN A 113 -14.23 0.93 16.83
C ASN A 113 -15.59 0.99 17.55
N SER A 114 -16.43 1.97 17.22
CA SER A 114 -17.81 2.01 17.73
C SER A 114 -18.61 0.78 17.32
N LYS A 115 -18.45 0.30 16.08
CA LYS A 115 -19.12 -0.92 15.60
C LYS A 115 -18.57 -2.19 16.24
N VAL A 116 -17.27 -2.25 16.52
CA VAL A 116 -16.68 -3.35 17.31
C VAL A 116 -17.28 -3.38 18.72
N ASN A 117 -17.45 -2.22 19.36
CA ASN A 117 -18.10 -2.16 20.67
C ASN A 117 -19.55 -2.65 20.62
N GLU A 118 -20.32 -2.29 19.59
CA GLU A 118 -21.68 -2.83 19.40
C GLU A 118 -21.67 -4.37 19.26
N LEU A 119 -20.71 -4.94 18.52
CA LEU A 119 -20.56 -6.40 18.41
C LEU A 119 -20.24 -7.05 19.76
N VAL A 120 -19.42 -6.41 20.59
CA VAL A 120 -19.12 -6.89 21.94
C VAL A 120 -20.36 -6.91 22.82
N GLU A 121 -21.22 -5.87 22.75
CA GLU A 121 -22.47 -5.86 23.52
C GLU A 121 -23.44 -6.97 23.07
N VAL A 122 -23.60 -7.18 21.75
CA VAL A 122 -24.39 -8.30 21.23
C VAL A 122 -23.82 -9.64 21.70
N TYR A 123 -22.49 -9.80 21.72
CA TYR A 123 -21.87 -11.02 22.21
C TYR A 123 -22.11 -11.25 23.71
N LYS A 124 -22.16 -10.19 24.53
CA LYS A 124 -22.54 -10.32 25.95
C LYS A 124 -23.95 -10.87 26.10
N GLU A 125 -24.90 -10.43 25.28
CA GLU A 125 -26.27 -10.97 25.28
C GLU A 125 -26.30 -12.46 24.87
N LEU A 126 -25.53 -12.84 23.85
CA LEU A 126 -25.37 -14.25 23.45
C LEU A 126 -24.82 -15.09 24.61
N ALA A 127 -23.77 -14.62 25.28
CA ALA A 127 -23.19 -15.31 26.42
C ALA A 127 -24.17 -15.43 27.60
N ALA A 128 -24.95 -14.37 27.89
CA ALA A 128 -25.98 -14.39 28.92
C ALA A 128 -27.07 -15.45 28.63
N ASN A 129 -27.50 -15.55 27.36
CA ASN A 129 -28.47 -16.58 26.95
C ASN A 129 -27.92 -18.00 27.12
N LYS A 130 -26.63 -18.23 26.82
CA LYS A 130 -25.98 -19.53 27.06
C LYS A 130 -25.99 -19.90 28.55
N VAL A 131 -25.64 -18.94 29.42
CA VAL A 131 -25.69 -19.14 30.88
C VAL A 131 -27.11 -19.48 31.34
N GLU A 132 -28.12 -18.76 30.84
CA GLU A 132 -29.50 -18.99 31.23
C GLU A 132 -30.03 -20.35 30.78
N LEU A 133 -29.64 -20.83 29.60
CA LEU A 133 -29.98 -22.19 29.16
C LEU A 133 -29.36 -23.26 30.08
N GLU A 134 -28.08 -23.12 30.43
CA GLU A 134 -27.41 -24.06 31.36
C GLU A 134 -28.05 -24.05 32.75
N ARG A 135 -28.48 -22.88 33.24
CA ARG A 135 -29.25 -22.75 34.49
C ARG A 135 -30.57 -23.51 34.43
N ARG A 136 -31.27 -23.48 33.30
CA ARG A 136 -32.54 -24.21 33.09
C ARG A 136 -32.32 -25.71 32.98
N LYS A 137 -31.35 -26.15 32.16
CA LYS A 137 -30.97 -27.57 32.03
C LYS A 137 -30.60 -28.20 33.37
N THR A 138 -29.83 -27.48 34.20
CA THR A 138 -29.44 -27.98 35.53
C THR A 138 -30.67 -28.19 36.45
N ARG A 139 -31.66 -27.30 36.38
CA ARG A 139 -32.89 -27.41 37.17
C ARG A 139 -33.79 -28.54 36.66
N GLU A 140 -33.92 -28.66 35.34
CA GLU A 140 -34.63 -29.78 34.71
C GLU A 140 -34.04 -31.13 35.12
N ALA A 141 -32.70 -31.25 35.07
CA ALA A 141 -31.99 -32.45 35.50
C ALA A 141 -32.22 -32.75 36.99
N TYR A 142 -32.18 -31.73 37.85
CA TYR A 142 -32.47 -31.87 39.27
C TYR A 142 -33.88 -32.41 39.51
N VAL A 143 -34.91 -31.80 38.89
CA VAL A 143 -36.31 -32.23 39.02
C VAL A 143 -36.49 -33.65 38.52
N SER A 144 -35.90 -33.99 37.37
CA SER A 144 -35.95 -35.34 36.80
C SER A 144 -35.33 -36.38 37.72
N ASN A 145 -34.18 -36.07 38.34
CA ASN A 145 -33.52 -36.96 39.29
C ASN A 145 -34.29 -37.09 40.60
N ALA A 146 -34.86 -36.00 41.12
CA ALA A 146 -35.69 -36.03 42.31
C ALA A 146 -36.94 -36.92 42.10
N LEU A 147 -37.55 -36.87 40.91
CA LEU A 147 -38.67 -37.74 40.57
C LEU A 147 -38.24 -39.22 40.47
N ALA A 148 -37.08 -39.49 39.85
CA ALA A 148 -36.58 -40.85 39.69
C ALA A 148 -36.04 -41.47 40.98
N ARG A 149 -35.55 -40.64 41.92
CA ARG A 149 -34.93 -41.06 43.19
C ARG A 149 -35.32 -40.10 44.34
N PRO A 150 -36.55 -40.23 44.88
CA PRO A 150 -37.09 -39.28 45.86
C PRO A 150 -36.28 -39.18 47.16
N ASP A 151 -35.62 -40.27 47.56
CA ASP A 151 -34.87 -40.36 48.82
C ASP A 151 -33.38 -40.00 48.67
N ASP A 152 -32.95 -39.54 47.48
CA ASP A 152 -31.54 -39.18 47.24
C ASP A 152 -31.19 -37.83 47.87
N TRP A 153 -30.60 -37.88 49.07
CA TRP A 153 -30.16 -36.70 49.82
C TRP A 153 -28.96 -35.98 49.21
N ARG A 154 -28.29 -36.55 48.18
CA ARG A 154 -27.11 -35.96 47.52
C ARG A 154 -27.44 -35.14 46.27
N LEU A 155 -28.73 -34.95 45.97
CA LEU A 155 -29.16 -34.12 44.84
C LEU A 155 -28.61 -32.70 44.98
N SER A 156 -28.00 -32.18 43.91
CA SER A 156 -27.40 -30.85 43.89
C SER A 156 -27.64 -30.13 42.57
N ILE A 157 -27.68 -28.80 42.62
CA ILE A 157 -27.77 -27.92 41.46
C ILE A 157 -26.35 -27.44 41.14
N ARG A 158 -25.89 -27.66 39.92
CA ARG A 158 -24.66 -27.05 39.40
C ARG A 158 -24.80 -25.52 39.36
N THR A 159 -23.83 -24.82 39.93
CA THR A 159 -23.84 -23.34 40.05
C THR A 159 -22.93 -22.65 39.04
N SER A 160 -22.16 -23.39 38.25
CA SER A 160 -21.28 -22.88 37.20
C SER A 160 -21.74 -23.36 35.81
N ALA A 161 -21.63 -22.47 34.83
CA ALA A 161 -21.82 -22.79 33.42
C ALA A 161 -20.44 -22.89 32.75
N ASP A 162 -20.23 -23.93 31.94
CA ASP A 162 -19.10 -24.03 31.04
C ASP A 162 -19.56 -23.55 29.66
N LEU A 163 -19.05 -22.39 29.23
CA LEU A 163 -19.46 -21.74 27.99
C LEU A 163 -18.62 -22.18 26.77
N SER A 164 -17.63 -23.06 26.97
CA SER A 164 -16.83 -23.63 25.87
C SER A 164 -17.65 -24.56 24.98
N ASN A 165 -18.63 -25.25 25.56
CA ASN A 165 -19.61 -26.03 24.82
C ASN A 165 -20.84 -25.15 24.53
N ASP A 166 -21.04 -24.76 23.28
CA ASP A 166 -22.19 -23.94 22.90
C ASP A 166 -23.49 -24.75 23.00
N PRO A 167 -24.35 -24.51 24.00
CA PRO A 167 -25.51 -25.34 24.27
C PRO A 167 -26.61 -25.17 23.22
N PHE A 168 -26.50 -24.18 22.34
CA PHE A 168 -27.41 -23.93 21.23
C PHE A 168 -26.91 -24.48 19.89
N HIS A 169 -25.67 -24.99 19.82
CA HIS A 169 -25.04 -25.47 18.58
C HIS A 169 -25.03 -24.41 17.45
N THR A 170 -24.73 -23.16 17.82
CA THR A 170 -24.76 -21.97 16.93
C THR A 170 -23.38 -21.51 16.48
N ASN A 171 -22.30 -22.21 16.84
CA ASN A 171 -20.91 -21.87 16.51
C ASN A 171 -20.52 -20.43 16.89
N THR A 172 -21.05 -19.95 18.01
CA THR A 172 -20.76 -18.62 18.56
C THR A 172 -19.50 -18.62 19.42
N ASP A 173 -18.48 -19.41 19.05
CA ASP A 173 -17.16 -19.35 19.67
C ASP A 173 -16.48 -18.02 19.26
N PRO A 174 -15.87 -17.26 20.19
CA PRO A 174 -15.22 -16.00 19.88
C PRO A 174 -14.18 -16.09 18.77
N THR A 175 -13.44 -17.20 18.71
CA THR A 175 -12.38 -17.43 17.72
C THR A 175 -12.99 -17.63 16.33
N ILE A 176 -14.10 -18.37 16.24
CA ILE A 176 -14.82 -18.59 14.97
C ILE A 176 -15.37 -17.25 14.46
N LEU A 177 -16.05 -16.49 15.31
CA LEU A 177 -16.61 -15.19 14.95
C LEU A 177 -15.52 -14.19 14.54
N ALA A 178 -14.40 -14.15 15.28
CA ALA A 178 -13.27 -13.29 14.95
C ALA A 178 -12.62 -13.66 13.60
N ASN A 179 -12.48 -14.95 13.32
CA ASN A 179 -11.95 -15.41 12.04
C ASN A 179 -12.86 -15.03 10.86
N ASP A 180 -14.19 -15.19 10.99
CA ASP A 180 -15.15 -14.77 9.94
C ASP A 180 -15.05 -13.26 9.68
N ILE A 181 -15.01 -12.42 10.72
CA ILE A 181 -14.83 -10.97 10.58
C ILE A 181 -13.52 -10.65 9.87
N ARG A 182 -12.42 -11.27 10.32
CA ARG A 182 -11.09 -11.07 9.74
C ARG A 182 -11.05 -11.43 8.25
N ASP A 183 -11.63 -12.56 7.88
CA ASP A 183 -11.61 -13.04 6.50
C ASP A 183 -12.45 -12.14 5.58
N ARG A 184 -13.60 -11.64 6.05
CA ARG A 184 -14.39 -10.62 5.33
C ARG A 184 -13.63 -9.32 5.13
N LEU A 185 -12.92 -8.83 6.16
CA LEU A 185 -12.08 -7.63 6.06
C LEU A 185 -10.92 -7.83 5.06
N PHE A 186 -10.29 -9.00 5.06
CA PHE A 186 -9.25 -9.33 4.07
C PHE A 186 -9.78 -9.33 2.64
N MET A 187 -11.01 -9.82 2.40
CA MET A 187 -11.62 -9.77 1.07
C MET A 187 -11.83 -8.34 0.57
N VAL A 188 -12.21 -7.41 1.46
CA VAL A 188 -12.35 -5.99 1.11
C VAL A 188 -11.00 -5.40 0.69
N ASN A 189 -9.94 -5.64 1.45
CA ASN A 189 -8.60 -5.17 1.10
C ASN A 189 -8.12 -5.76 -0.23
N ARG A 190 -8.29 -7.07 -0.42
CA ARG A 190 -7.92 -7.73 -1.68
C ARG A 190 -8.63 -7.12 -2.88
N THR A 191 -9.92 -6.78 -2.73
CA THR A 191 -10.69 -6.14 -3.80
C THR A 191 -10.14 -4.73 -4.10
N ALA A 192 -9.84 -3.95 -3.06
CA ALA A 192 -9.25 -2.62 -3.22
C ALA A 192 -7.87 -2.66 -3.89
N ASP A 193 -7.02 -3.61 -3.50
CA ASP A 193 -5.71 -3.83 -4.13
C ASP A 193 -5.88 -4.21 -5.61
N GLN A 194 -6.78 -5.14 -5.91
CA GLN A 194 -7.08 -5.54 -7.29
C GLN A 194 -7.59 -4.37 -8.14
N ASP A 195 -8.47 -3.52 -7.60
CA ASP A 195 -8.96 -2.34 -8.30
C ASP A 195 -7.85 -1.33 -8.60
N TYR A 196 -6.89 -1.18 -7.68
CA TYR A 196 -5.71 -0.35 -7.88
C TYR A 196 -4.80 -0.90 -8.99
N TYR A 197 -4.47 -2.19 -8.96
CA TYR A 197 -3.59 -2.82 -9.94
C TYR A 197 -4.22 -3.01 -11.33
N ASN A 198 -5.53 -3.25 -11.41
CA ASN A 198 -6.23 -3.52 -12.67
C ASN A 198 -6.67 -2.24 -13.41
N GLY A 199 -6.22 -1.06 -12.97
CA GLY A 199 -6.38 0.19 -13.71
C GLY A 199 -7.80 0.75 -13.76
N ASN A 200 -8.71 0.32 -12.87
CA ASN A 200 -10.11 0.75 -12.86
C ASN A 200 -10.34 2.14 -12.24
N LYS A 201 -9.29 2.89 -11.90
CA LYS A 201 -9.40 4.33 -11.65
C LYS A 201 -8.31 5.11 -12.37
N LYS A 202 -8.76 6.22 -12.98
CA LYS A 202 -8.00 7.25 -13.67
C LYS A 202 -6.74 7.62 -12.88
N TRP A 203 -5.63 7.73 -13.61
CA TRP A 203 -4.50 8.56 -13.21
C TRP A 203 -4.99 9.99 -13.01
#